data_AF-A0A239IRD5-F1
#
_entry.id   AF-A0A239IRD5-F1
#
_cell.length_a   1.000
_cell.length_b   1.000
_cell.length_c   1.000
_cell.angle_alpha   90.00
_cell.angle_beta   90.00
_cell.angle_gamma   90.00
#
_symmetry.space_group_name_H-M   'P 1'
#
loop_
_entity.id
_entity.type
_entity.pdbx_description
1 polymer ?
#
loop_
_entity_poly.entity_id
_entity_poly.type
_entity_poly.pdbx_seq_one_letter_code
_entity_poly.pdbx_strand_id
1 'polypeptide(L)'
;MTIPLPPAAADIADTLASLDALLTASTANVRNGDMVDLAGLEREVKPILDAALGLPPEQARALLPQLEQVMLALEQLSTALREVHGDKLGGTETHSTRIRAAAAYRRSEEG
;
A
#
# COMPACT_ATOMS: atom_id res chain seq x y z
N MET A 1 -15.50 29.23 13.69
CA MET A 1 -14.76 28.40 12.72
C MET A 1 -14.40 27.10 13.41
N THR A 2 -15.04 25.98 13.06
CA THR A 2 -14.59 24.67 13.55
C THR A 2 -13.41 24.27 12.68
N ILE A 3 -12.24 24.09 13.28
CA ILE A 3 -11.10 23.49 12.58
C ILE A 3 -11.48 22.02 12.44
N PRO A 4 -11.57 21.45 11.21
CA PRO A 4 -11.79 20.01 11.08
C PRO A 4 -10.65 19.30 11.79
N LEU A 5 -10.98 18.47 12.77
CA LEU A 5 -10.00 17.66 13.47
C LEU A 5 -9.32 16.78 12.41
N PRO A 6 -7.98 16.77 12.30
CA PRO A 6 -7.31 15.81 11.44
C PRO A 6 -7.77 14.39 11.83
N PRO A 7 -7.91 13.46 10.87
CA PRO A 7 -8.29 12.08 11.16
C PRO A 7 -7.34 11.53 12.24
N ALA A 8 -7.91 10.86 13.24
CA ALA A 8 -7.09 10.34 14.32
C ALA A 8 -6.17 9.25 13.75
N ALA A 9 -4.96 9.11 14.31
CA ALA A 9 -4.03 8.06 13.87
C ALA A 9 -4.66 6.66 13.91
N ALA A 10 -5.61 6.42 14.83
CA ALA A 10 -6.40 5.19 14.88
C ALA A 10 -7.27 4.97 13.64
N ASP A 11 -7.96 6.01 13.15
CA ASP A 11 -8.79 5.92 11.95
C ASP A 11 -7.95 5.59 10.71
N ILE A 12 -6.74 6.16 10.63
CA ILE A 12 -5.78 5.87 9.58
C ILE A 12 -5.30 4.42 9.68
N ALA A 13 -4.97 3.95 10.89
CA ALA A 13 -4.55 2.56 11.11
C ALA A 13 -5.63 1.54 10.71
N ASP A 14 -6.89 1.79 11.09
CA ASP A 14 -8.03 0.92 10.75
C ASP A 14 -8.26 0.89 9.23
N THR A 15 -8.08 2.04 8.57
CA THR A 15 -8.20 2.14 7.12
C THR A 15 -7.07 1.39 6.41
N LEU A 16 -5.83 1.48 6.91
CA LEU A 16 -4.70 0.72 6.38
C LEU A 16 -4.89 -0.79 6.58
N ALA A 17 -5.43 -1.23 7.72
CA ALA A 17 -5.76 -2.63 7.96
C ALA A 17 -6.87 -3.15 7.01
N SER A 18 -7.87 -2.32 6.74
CA SER A 18 -8.93 -2.64 5.77
C SER A 18 -8.39 -2.76 4.35
N LEU A 19 -7.45 -1.89 3.97
CA LEU A 19 -6.76 -1.94 2.69
C LEU A 19 -5.90 -3.21 2.56
N ASP A 20 -5.15 -3.57 3.58
CA ASP A 20 -4.37 -4.82 3.61
C ASP A 20 -5.25 -6.06 3.39
N ALA A 21 -6.39 -6.13 4.09
CA ALA A 21 -7.35 -7.22 3.91
C ALA A 21 -7.91 -7.26 2.47
N LEU A 22 -8.25 -6.11 1.89
CA LEU A 22 -8.73 -6.01 0.51
C LEU A 22 -7.67 -6.51 -0.50
N LEU A 23 -6.42 -6.10 -0.32
CA LEU A 23 -5.31 -6.50 -1.20
C LEU A 23 -5.00 -7.99 -1.08
N THR A 24 -5.06 -8.54 0.13
CA THR A 24 -4.89 -9.97 0.40
C THR A 24 -6.00 -10.78 -0.27
N ALA A 25 -7.26 -10.37 -0.11
CA ALA A 25 -8.40 -11.00 -0.78
C ALA A 25 -8.28 -10.91 -2.32
N SER A 26 -7.90 -9.75 -2.83
CA SER A 26 -7.67 -9.54 -4.27
C SER A 26 -6.57 -10.46 -4.81
N THR A 27 -5.51 -10.67 -4.04
CA THR A 27 -4.41 -11.58 -4.40
C THR A 27 -4.91 -13.02 -4.50
N ALA A 28 -5.75 -13.46 -3.56
CA ALA A 28 -6.37 -14.78 -3.60
C ALA A 28 -7.26 -14.95 -4.84
N ASN A 29 -8.09 -13.95 -5.15
CA ASN A 29 -8.96 -13.95 -6.33
C ASN A 29 -8.15 -14.05 -7.63
N VAL A 30 -7.09 -13.25 -7.77
CA VAL A 30 -6.18 -13.32 -8.94
C VAL A 30 -5.57 -14.70 -9.08
N ARG A 31 -5.08 -15.30 -7.99
CA ARG A 31 -4.51 -16.66 -8.00
C ARG A 31 -5.52 -17.73 -8.40
N ASN A 32 -6.80 -17.52 -8.14
CA ASN A 32 -7.89 -18.40 -8.58
C ASN A 32 -8.27 -18.17 -10.06
N GLY A 33 -7.66 -17.20 -10.73
CA GLY A 33 -7.91 -16.85 -12.13
C GLY A 33 -8.98 -15.77 -12.32
N ASP A 34 -9.49 -15.19 -11.22
CA ASP A 34 -10.49 -14.13 -11.28
C ASP A 34 -9.82 -12.79 -11.63
N MET A 35 -10.55 -11.94 -12.38
CA MET A 35 -10.12 -10.56 -12.58
C MET A 35 -10.54 -9.69 -11.39
N VAL A 36 -9.62 -8.85 -10.94
CA VAL A 36 -9.87 -7.81 -9.94
C VAL A 36 -9.81 -6.44 -10.60
N ASP A 37 -10.78 -5.60 -10.27
CA ASP A 37 -10.75 -4.20 -10.67
C ASP A 37 -9.99 -3.39 -9.61
N LEU A 38 -8.85 -2.86 -10.01
CA LEU A 38 -8.02 -1.98 -9.17
C LEU A 38 -8.15 -0.52 -9.61
N ALA A 39 -9.06 -0.21 -10.53
CA ALA A 39 -9.32 1.14 -10.98
C ALA A 39 -9.79 1.99 -9.80
N GLY A 40 -9.15 3.15 -9.61
CA GLY A 40 -9.50 4.07 -8.53
C GLY A 40 -8.80 3.80 -7.20
N LEU A 41 -8.09 2.69 -7.04
CA LEU A 41 -7.38 2.38 -5.79
C LEU A 41 -6.41 3.51 -5.39
N GLU A 42 -5.64 4.05 -6.33
CA GLU A 42 -4.76 5.19 -6.06
C GLU A 42 -5.53 6.42 -5.54
N ARG A 43 -6.71 6.70 -6.11
CA ARG A 43 -7.55 7.84 -5.72
C ARG A 43 -8.07 7.68 -4.30
N GLU A 44 -8.34 6.44 -3.88
CA GLU A 44 -8.84 6.12 -2.55
C GLU A 44 -7.72 6.09 -1.50
N VAL A 45 -6.55 5.55 -1.86
CA VAL A 45 -5.41 5.38 -0.94
C VAL A 45 -4.64 6.69 -0.73
N LYS A 46 -4.50 7.53 -1.76
CA LYS A 46 -3.71 8.77 -1.70
C LYS A 46 -4.13 9.71 -0.56
N PRO A 47 -5.43 10.03 -0.35
CA PRO A 47 -5.85 10.90 0.76
C PRO A 47 -5.49 10.33 2.14
N ILE A 48 -5.49 9.02 2.31
CA ILE A 48 -5.15 8.35 3.57
C ILE A 48 -3.65 8.50 3.85
N LEU A 49 -2.82 8.32 2.84
CA LEU A 49 -1.36 8.52 2.96
C LEU A 49 -1.02 9.99 3.17
N ASP A 50 -1.69 10.91 2.48
CA ASP A 50 -1.52 12.35 2.68
C ASP A 50 -1.92 12.75 4.12
N ALA A 51 -2.96 12.15 4.68
CA ALA A 51 -3.36 12.34 6.07
C ALA A 51 -2.31 11.80 7.05
N ALA A 52 -1.72 10.64 6.77
CA ALA A 52 -0.64 10.07 7.59
C ALA A 52 0.61 10.98 7.62
N LEU A 53 0.95 11.61 6.49
CA LEU A 53 2.04 12.59 6.40
C LEU A 53 1.77 13.88 7.20
N GLY A 54 0.50 14.20 7.45
CA GLY A 54 0.09 15.34 8.27
C GLY A 54 0.14 15.09 9.77
N LEU A 55 0.40 13.87 10.23
CA LEU A 55 0.43 13.52 11.64
C LEU A 55 1.71 14.02 12.34
N PRO A 56 1.66 14.25 13.67
CA PRO A 56 2.86 14.43 14.47
C PRO A 56 3.83 13.23 14.33
N PRO A 57 5.15 13.43 14.39
CA PRO A 57 6.14 12.39 14.12
C PRO A 57 5.95 11.09 14.91
N GLU A 58 5.60 11.18 16.20
CA GLU A 58 5.35 10.00 17.05
C GLU A 58 4.15 9.18 16.56
N GLN A 59 3.10 9.85 16.10
CA GLN A 59 1.90 9.20 15.58
C GLN A 59 2.13 8.62 14.19
N ALA A 60 2.86 9.33 13.34
CA ALA A 60 3.26 8.81 12.03
C ALA A 60 4.14 7.56 12.15
N ARG A 61 5.10 7.55 13.08
CA ARG A 61 5.96 6.37 13.35
C ARG A 61 5.15 5.16 13.81
N ALA A 62 4.09 5.38 14.59
CA ALA A 62 3.21 4.31 15.04
C ALA A 62 2.46 3.61 13.89
N LEU A 63 2.36 4.23 12.72
CA LEU A 63 1.72 3.66 11.52
C LEU A 63 2.69 2.87 10.62
N LEU A 64 4.01 2.94 10.87
CA LEU A 64 5.02 2.29 10.03
C LEU A 64 4.76 0.78 9.86
N PRO A 65 4.40 0.01 10.90
CA PRO A 65 4.13 -1.42 10.74
C PRO A 65 2.97 -1.70 9.77
N GLN A 66 1.88 -0.94 9.85
CA GLN A 66 0.71 -1.10 8.98
C GLN A 66 1.03 -0.67 7.53
N LEU A 67 1.80 0.40 7.35
CA LEU A 67 2.26 0.83 6.04
C LEU A 67 3.14 -0.24 5.38
N GLU A 68 4.02 -0.88 6.15
CA GLU A 68 4.84 -1.99 5.66
C GLU A 68 3.99 -3.19 5.22
N GLN A 69 2.95 -3.57 5.99
CA GLN A 69 2.03 -4.65 5.61
C GLN A 69 1.31 -4.33 4.29
N VAL A 70 0.77 -3.11 4.14
CA VAL A 70 0.13 -2.68 2.89
C VAL A 70 1.09 -2.75 1.71
N MET A 71 2.35 -2.32 1.88
CA MET A 71 3.36 -2.44 0.83
C MET A 71 3.61 -3.90 0.43
N LEU A 72 3.75 -4.79 1.41
CA LEU A 72 3.94 -6.21 1.19
C LEU A 72 2.74 -6.86 0.47
N ALA A 73 1.51 -6.49 0.84
CA ALA A 73 0.30 -6.96 0.16
C ALA A 73 0.20 -6.46 -1.29
N LEU A 74 0.55 -5.19 -1.56
CA LEU A 74 0.65 -4.66 -2.93
C LEU A 74 1.69 -5.41 -3.77
N GLU A 75 2.84 -5.76 -3.17
CA GLU A 75 3.87 -6.54 -3.85
C GLU A 75 3.37 -7.93 -4.20
N GLN A 76 2.72 -8.62 -3.26
CA GLN A 76 2.14 -9.95 -3.47
C GLN A 76 1.07 -9.93 -4.58
N LEU A 77 0.16 -8.96 -4.56
CA LEU A 77 -0.84 -8.78 -5.61
C LEU A 77 -0.19 -8.55 -6.96
N SER A 78 0.83 -7.70 -7.02
CA SER A 78 1.55 -7.42 -8.28
C SER A 78 2.28 -8.65 -8.83
N THR A 79 2.79 -9.52 -7.94
CA THR A 79 3.42 -10.79 -8.31
C THR A 79 2.37 -11.76 -8.83
N ALA A 80 1.25 -11.93 -8.13
CA ALA A 80 0.15 -12.78 -8.56
C ALA A 80 -0.40 -12.36 -9.93
N LEU A 81 -0.59 -11.06 -10.17
CA LEU A 81 -1.03 -10.54 -11.46
C LEU A 81 -0.04 -10.89 -12.59
N ARG A 82 1.28 -10.85 -12.32
CA ARG A 82 2.30 -11.25 -13.29
C ARG A 82 2.37 -12.76 -13.51
N GLU A 83 2.19 -13.56 -12.47
CA GLU A 83 2.18 -15.02 -12.59
C GLU A 83 0.98 -15.49 -13.41
N VAL A 84 -0.19 -14.91 -13.16
CA VAL A 84 -1.46 -15.35 -13.78
C VAL A 84 -1.72 -14.65 -15.12
N HIS A 85 -1.28 -13.41 -15.28
CA HIS A 85 -1.56 -12.59 -16.48
C HIS A 85 -0.30 -11.99 -17.13
N GLY A 86 0.90 -12.43 -16.78
CA GLY A 86 2.19 -11.85 -17.25
C GLY A 86 2.34 -11.78 -18.76
N ASP A 87 1.86 -12.80 -19.49
CA ASP A 87 1.85 -12.80 -20.96
C ASP A 87 0.91 -11.73 -21.55
N LYS A 88 -0.08 -11.25 -20.78
CA LYS A 88 -1.01 -10.19 -21.19
C LYS A 88 -0.60 -8.79 -20.71
N LEU A 89 0.29 -8.69 -19.71
CA LEU A 89 0.63 -7.43 -19.02
C LEU A 89 1.95 -6.76 -19.44
N GLY A 90 2.75 -7.40 -20.31
CA GLY A 90 3.94 -6.76 -20.91
C GLY A 90 5.11 -6.49 -19.93
N GLY A 91 5.89 -7.53 -19.66
CA GLY A 91 7.36 -7.48 -19.45
C GLY A 91 8.01 -6.46 -18.48
N THR A 92 8.32 -6.94 -17.28
CA THR A 92 9.62 -6.77 -16.54
C THR A 92 10.19 -5.38 -16.13
N GLU A 93 9.74 -4.23 -16.62
CA GLU A 93 10.43 -2.95 -16.29
C GLU A 93 10.15 -2.40 -14.87
N THR A 94 9.00 -2.70 -14.26
CA THR A 94 8.61 -2.07 -12.96
C THR A 94 9.46 -2.53 -11.76
N HIS A 95 10.21 -3.63 -11.86
CA HIS A 95 10.93 -4.21 -10.72
C HIS A 95 12.12 -3.34 -10.28
N SER A 96 12.81 -2.72 -11.24
CA SER A 96 14.01 -1.88 -11.00
C SER A 96 13.72 -0.56 -10.26
N THR A 97 12.48 -0.10 -10.31
CA THR A 97 12.04 1.11 -9.59
C THR A 97 11.66 0.81 -8.13
N ARG A 98 11.12 -0.39 -7.86
CA ARG A 98 10.69 -0.79 -6.50
C ARG A 98 11.84 -1.12 -5.56
N ILE A 99 12.88 -1.80 -6.05
CA ILE A 99 14.09 -2.09 -5.24
C ILE A 99 14.72 -0.80 -4.70
N ARG A 100 14.67 0.29 -5.47
CA ARG A 100 15.19 1.60 -5.06
C ARG A 100 14.39 2.24 -3.93
N ALA A 101 13.07 2.10 -3.92
CA ALA A 101 12.22 2.67 -2.88
C ALA A 101 12.37 1.93 -1.54
N ALA A 102 12.32 0.60 -1.55
CA ALA A 102 12.50 -0.21 -0.34
C ALA A 102 13.90 -0.05 0.29
N ALA A 103 14.95 0.07 -0.54
CA ALA A 103 16.31 0.33 -0.07
C ALA A 103 16.48 1.71 0.56
N ALA A 104 15.70 2.71 0.13
CA ALA A 104 15.76 4.06 0.69
C ALA A 104 15.22 4.11 2.13
N TYR A 105 14.13 3.41 2.42
CA TYR A 105 13.56 3.33 3.77
C TYR A 105 14.45 2.57 4.74
N ARG A 106 14.98 1.40 4.32
CA ARG A 106 15.90 0.61 5.16
C ARG A 106 17.17 1.38 5.54
N ARG A 107 17.67 2.23 4.64
CA ARG A 107 18.88 3.04 4.88
C ARG A 107 18.65 4.19 5.86
N SER A 108 17.40 4.63 6.05
CA SER A 108 17.07 5.72 6.96
C SER A 108 16.94 5.29 8.43
N GLU A 109 17.01 3.98 8.73
CA GLU A 109 16.99 3.45 10.11
C GLU A 109 18.39 3.20 10.72
N GLU A 110 19.46 3.41 9.94
CA GLU A 110 20.86 3.17 10.35
C GLU A 110 21.71 4.45 10.55
N GLY A 111 21.09 5.65 10.60
CA GLY A 111 21.77 6.94 10.75
C GLY A 111 21.19 7.81 11.86
#